data_AF-A0A8J8G9Y4-F1
#
_entry.id   AF-A0A8J8G9Y4-F1
#
_cell.length_a   1.000
_cell.length_b   1.000
_cell.length_c   1.000
_cell.angle_alpha   90.00
_cell.angle_beta   90.00
_cell.angle_gamma   90.00
#
_symmetry.space_group_name_H-M   'P 1'
#
loop_
_entity.id
_entity.type
_entity.pdbx_description
1 polymer ?
#
loop_
_entity_poly.entity_id
_entity_poly.type
_entity_poly.pdbx_seq_one_letter_code
_entity_poly.pdbx_strand_id
1 'polypeptide(L)'
;MKKILSIILIIFTLNSVVNCDGQNKNNITELTEKLVDENSSPINFLDRKYFTNYELDTHHEYPTFFYRSNSLGEFSVNFIAQESESQNFWRENNEILSLYMGIETSKEEDIKINQLIKEKLESNFDAYYKIAEFVQPKYLLKNSYDYIYPYKKTYYLYDNNKNSWMFLNEKLIFDGSEEKNITRLSDLLSMLKIPNIKVQNSISKIKKNDDISNITQSINWEGTYHLNVDYGKLDENSEMSIDYTLEVKNNTCTFSGLGYKAYFTDRCTIEGKGSVLILKFEQSIDGDGFSDHSNLNLLGEINYKKGTYYLKSPIVADSKSNYNTEIKLEKSK
;
A
#
# COMPACT_ATOMS: atom_id res chain seq x y z
N MET A 1 -13.20 38.09 -72.90
CA MET A 1 -14.63 38.41 -72.71
C MET A 1 -15.21 37.30 -71.84
N LYS A 2 -15.25 37.45 -70.51
CA LYS A 2 -16.42 37.99 -69.77
C LYS A 2 -17.72 37.69 -70.52
N LYS A 3 -18.51 36.75 -69.99
CA LYS A 3 -19.85 36.99 -69.43
C LYS A 3 -20.39 35.63 -68.92
N ILE A 4 -20.48 35.44 -67.61
CA ILE A 4 -21.56 35.84 -66.70
C ILE A 4 -22.34 34.56 -66.34
N LEU A 5 -22.14 34.07 -65.10
CA LEU A 5 -23.01 34.34 -63.94
C LEU A 5 -24.17 33.33 -64.02
N SER A 6 -24.10 32.24 -63.29
CA SER A 6 -24.29 32.18 -61.83
C SER A 6 -25.62 31.50 -61.58
N ILE A 7 -25.66 30.89 -60.40
CA ILE A 7 -26.82 30.85 -59.52
C ILE A 7 -27.70 29.60 -59.69
N ILE A 8 -27.40 28.69 -58.76
CA ILE A 8 -28.32 28.16 -57.74
C ILE A 8 -28.85 26.75 -58.03
N LEU A 9 -28.34 25.83 -57.20
CA LEU A 9 -29.07 24.74 -56.53
C LEU A 9 -29.72 23.75 -57.51
N ILE A 10 -29.23 22.53 -57.63
CA ILE A 10 -29.48 21.51 -56.60
C ILE A 10 -28.34 20.49 -56.67
N ILE A 11 -27.38 20.68 -55.77
CA ILE A 11 -26.65 19.58 -55.15
C ILE A 11 -27.66 18.96 -54.18
N PHE A 12 -28.39 17.93 -54.61
CA PHE A 12 -29.07 16.95 -53.76
C PHE A 12 -29.75 15.96 -54.71
N THR A 13 -29.65 14.66 -54.42
CA THR A 13 -30.18 13.51 -55.18
C THR A 13 -29.26 12.87 -56.24
N LEU A 14 -28.11 12.38 -55.79
CA LEU A 14 -27.54 11.14 -56.34
C LEU A 14 -27.31 10.19 -55.17
N ASN A 15 -28.23 9.25 -55.00
CA ASN A 15 -27.97 7.81 -54.81
C ASN A 15 -29.16 7.12 -54.12
N SER A 16 -30.09 6.70 -54.95
CA SER A 16 -31.13 5.69 -54.70
C SER A 16 -31.52 5.29 -56.13
N VAL A 17 -31.57 4.05 -56.61
CA VAL A 17 -31.79 2.73 -56.01
C VAL A 17 -31.31 1.71 -57.08
N VAL A 18 -30.48 0.75 -56.66
CA VAL A 18 -30.52 -0.69 -57.00
C VAL A 18 -30.45 -1.13 -58.48
N ASN A 19 -29.45 -1.99 -58.75
CA ASN A 19 -29.77 -3.29 -59.34
C ASN A 19 -29.13 -4.41 -58.50
N CYS A 20 -29.99 -5.30 -58.01
CA CYS A 20 -29.67 -6.55 -57.34
C CYS A 20 -29.34 -7.61 -58.40
N ASP A 21 -28.37 -8.47 -58.10
CA ASP A 21 -28.51 -9.91 -58.30
C ASP A 21 -27.45 -10.68 -57.51
N GLY A 22 -27.88 -11.75 -56.84
CA GLY A 22 -27.01 -12.86 -56.44
C GLY A 22 -26.56 -12.90 -54.98
N GLN A 23 -27.30 -13.64 -54.17
CA GLN A 23 -27.05 -13.95 -52.77
C GLN A 23 -25.77 -14.76 -52.53
N ASN A 24 -24.81 -14.19 -51.79
CA ASN A 24 -24.13 -14.83 -50.65
C ASN A 24 -23.16 -13.83 -50.00
N LYS A 25 -23.63 -13.11 -48.98
CA LYS A 25 -22.81 -12.23 -48.14
C LYS A 25 -22.79 -12.79 -46.72
N ASN A 26 -21.85 -13.69 -46.45
CA ASN A 26 -21.14 -13.62 -45.17
C ASN A 26 -19.97 -12.67 -45.42
N ASN A 27 -20.22 -11.37 -45.18
CA ASN A 27 -19.16 -10.38 -45.13
C ASN A 27 -18.24 -10.76 -43.97
N ILE A 28 -17.14 -11.44 -44.27
CA ILE A 28 -15.91 -11.34 -43.51
C ILE A 28 -15.49 -9.88 -43.69
N THR A 29 -16.02 -9.04 -42.80
CA THR A 29 -15.46 -7.72 -42.57
C THR A 29 -14.01 -7.96 -42.21
N GLU A 30 -13.17 -7.34 -43.00
CA GLU A 30 -11.74 -7.12 -42.87
C GLU A 30 -11.41 -6.59 -41.44
N LEU A 31 -11.50 -7.46 -40.43
CA LEU A 31 -10.62 -7.40 -39.29
C LEU A 31 -9.28 -7.82 -39.85
N THR A 32 -8.45 -6.84 -40.14
CA THR A 32 -7.02 -6.98 -39.88
C THR A 32 -6.87 -7.61 -38.50
N GLU A 33 -6.77 -8.94 -38.45
CA GLU A 33 -5.97 -9.64 -37.46
C GLU A 33 -4.58 -9.01 -37.58
N LYS A 34 -4.40 -7.89 -36.87
CA LYS A 34 -3.14 -7.66 -36.19
C LYS A 34 -2.86 -8.99 -35.52
N LEU A 35 -1.82 -9.67 -35.98
CA LEU A 35 -1.17 -10.74 -35.26
C LEU A 35 -1.01 -10.23 -33.82
N VAL A 36 -1.97 -10.58 -32.97
CA VAL A 36 -1.90 -10.34 -31.53
C VAL A 36 -0.84 -11.33 -31.13
N ASP A 37 0.36 -10.81 -30.87
CA ASP A 37 1.38 -11.54 -30.14
C ASP A 37 0.66 -12.19 -28.95
N GLU A 38 0.65 -13.52 -28.85
CA GLU A 38 -0.15 -14.26 -27.85
C GLU A 38 0.16 -13.82 -26.42
N ASN A 39 1.28 -13.12 -26.24
CA ASN A 39 1.73 -12.54 -24.98
C ASN A 39 1.37 -11.04 -24.80
N SER A 40 0.63 -10.41 -25.70
CA SER A 40 0.27 -9.00 -25.61
C SER A 40 -1.10 -8.78 -24.98
N SER A 41 -1.24 -7.74 -24.15
CA SER A 41 -2.54 -7.42 -23.56
C SER A 41 -3.53 -6.94 -24.62
N PRO A 42 -4.80 -7.38 -24.57
CA PRO A 42 -5.85 -6.82 -25.44
C PRO A 42 -6.23 -5.38 -25.06
N ILE A 43 -5.76 -4.88 -23.93
CA ILE A 43 -6.12 -3.56 -23.37
C ILE A 43 -4.86 -2.72 -23.21
N ASN A 44 -4.90 -1.47 -23.68
CA ASN A 44 -3.92 -0.47 -23.27
C ASN A 44 -4.36 0.14 -21.94
N PHE A 45 -3.85 -0.39 -20.82
CA PHE A 45 -4.29 0.04 -19.49
C PHE A 45 -3.92 1.51 -19.18
N LEU A 46 -2.91 2.10 -19.83
CA LEU A 46 -2.54 3.53 -19.68
C LEU A 46 -3.37 4.50 -20.54
N ASP A 47 -4.39 4.02 -21.27
CA ASP A 47 -5.26 4.90 -22.04
C ASP A 47 -6.00 5.87 -21.10
N ARG A 48 -5.89 7.18 -21.39
CA ARG A 48 -6.44 8.26 -20.56
C ARG A 48 -7.93 8.12 -20.27
N LYS A 49 -8.69 7.44 -21.13
CA LYS A 49 -10.14 7.24 -20.91
C LYS A 49 -10.45 6.36 -19.68
N TYR A 50 -9.48 5.60 -19.20
CA TYR A 50 -9.61 4.77 -18.02
C TYR A 50 -9.09 5.43 -16.74
N PHE A 51 -8.29 6.50 -16.87
CA PHE A 51 -7.71 7.18 -15.72
C PHE A 51 -8.73 8.10 -15.05
N THR A 52 -8.92 7.93 -13.75
CA THR A 52 -9.73 8.82 -12.90
C THR A 52 -8.84 9.64 -11.98
N ASN A 53 -8.07 8.96 -11.13
CA ASN A 53 -7.22 9.51 -10.08
C ASN A 53 -6.16 8.47 -9.71
N TYR A 54 -5.03 8.95 -9.22
CA TYR A 54 -4.09 8.08 -8.53
C TYR A 54 -4.49 7.91 -7.06
N GLU A 55 -4.11 6.77 -6.51
CA GLU A 55 -4.39 6.36 -5.15
C GLU A 55 -3.14 5.76 -4.51
N LEU A 56 -3.00 5.93 -3.19
CA LEU A 56 -2.08 5.21 -2.34
C LEU A 56 -2.94 4.43 -1.34
N ASP A 57 -2.92 3.11 -1.46
CA ASP A 57 -3.71 2.20 -0.63
C ASP A 57 -2.85 1.70 0.53
N THR A 58 -3.44 1.54 1.71
CA THR A 58 -2.77 1.00 2.91
C THR A 58 -2.14 -0.37 2.69
N HIS A 59 -2.60 -1.13 1.70
CA HIS A 59 -2.05 -2.42 1.33
C HIS A 59 -0.95 -2.35 0.26
N HIS A 60 -0.79 -1.20 -0.40
CA HIS A 60 0.10 -1.01 -1.55
C HIS A 60 1.12 0.11 -1.27
N GLU A 61 2.40 -0.24 -1.15
CA GLU A 61 3.50 0.71 -0.90
C GLU A 61 3.90 1.54 -2.14
N TYR A 62 2.99 1.71 -3.10
CA TYR A 62 3.26 2.29 -4.40
C TYR A 62 1.99 2.96 -4.95
N PRO A 63 2.13 4.00 -5.79
CA PRO A 63 0.99 4.60 -6.44
C PRO A 63 0.27 3.60 -7.34
N THR A 64 -1.05 3.72 -7.38
CA THR A 64 -1.91 2.94 -8.26
C THR A 64 -2.96 3.85 -8.90
N PHE A 65 -3.58 3.39 -9.99
CA PHE A 65 -4.93 3.83 -10.31
C PHE A 65 -5.77 2.62 -10.66
N PHE A 66 -7.07 2.77 -10.52
CA PHE A 66 -8.04 1.70 -10.64
C PHE A 66 -9.09 2.01 -11.71
N TYR A 67 -9.53 0.99 -12.43
CA TYR A 67 -10.66 1.08 -13.34
C TYR A 67 -11.51 -0.18 -13.29
N ARG A 68 -12.83 0.00 -13.29
CA ARG A 68 -13.80 -1.11 -13.30
C ARG A 68 -14.99 -0.77 -14.18
N SER A 69 -15.38 -1.72 -15.03
CA SER A 69 -16.63 -1.65 -15.78
C SER A 69 -17.17 -3.04 -16.16
N ASN A 70 -18.47 -3.13 -16.37
CA ASN A 70 -19.14 -4.37 -16.77
C ASN A 70 -18.70 -4.92 -18.14
N SER A 71 -18.18 -4.06 -19.04
CA SER A 71 -17.78 -4.46 -20.38
C SER A 71 -16.31 -4.86 -20.47
N LEU A 72 -15.44 -4.21 -19.69
CA LEU A 72 -13.99 -4.41 -19.77
C LEU A 72 -13.46 -5.29 -18.63
N GLY A 73 -14.17 -5.37 -17.50
CA GLY A 73 -13.73 -6.03 -16.30
C GLY A 73 -13.12 -5.03 -15.32
N GLU A 74 -12.14 -5.47 -14.57
CA GLU A 74 -11.45 -4.70 -13.56
C GLU A 74 -9.96 -4.72 -13.79
N PHE A 75 -9.29 -3.58 -13.65
CA PHE A 75 -7.86 -3.55 -13.53
C PHE A 75 -7.35 -2.44 -12.61
N SER A 76 -6.15 -2.67 -12.08
CA SER A 76 -5.30 -1.63 -11.51
C SER A 76 -4.02 -1.50 -12.31
N VAL A 77 -3.42 -0.31 -12.32
CA VAL A 77 -2.04 -0.11 -12.79
C VAL A 77 -1.19 0.33 -11.61
N ASN A 78 -0.20 -0.50 -11.29
CA ASN A 78 0.73 -0.34 -10.19
C ASN A 78 2.04 0.26 -10.68
N PHE A 79 2.52 1.32 -10.03
CA PHE A 79 3.75 2.03 -10.40
C PHE A 79 4.85 1.75 -9.40
N ILE A 80 5.70 0.76 -9.69
CA ILE A 80 6.78 0.34 -8.81
C ILE A 80 8.05 1.10 -9.18
N ALA A 81 8.58 1.91 -8.27
CA ALA A 81 9.80 2.66 -8.53
C ALA A 81 10.97 1.69 -8.71
N GLN A 82 11.78 1.92 -9.75
CA GLN A 82 12.97 1.11 -10.04
C GLN A 82 14.07 1.39 -9.01
N GLU A 83 14.15 2.63 -8.54
CA GLU A 83 15.13 3.08 -7.54
C GLU A 83 14.57 2.96 -6.12
N SER A 84 15.41 2.46 -5.21
CA SER A 84 15.03 2.21 -3.83
C SER A 84 14.59 3.46 -3.07
N GLU A 85 15.25 4.59 -3.32
CA GLU A 85 14.93 5.88 -2.66
C GLU A 85 13.51 6.34 -3.03
N SER A 86 13.16 6.24 -4.31
CA SER A 86 11.81 6.59 -4.79
C SER A 86 10.77 5.60 -4.28
N GLN A 87 11.10 4.31 -4.19
CA GLN A 87 10.17 3.31 -3.62
C GLN A 87 9.95 3.54 -2.11
N ASN A 88 11.00 3.90 -1.38
CA ASN A 88 10.91 4.26 0.04
C ASN A 88 10.09 5.51 0.27
N PHE A 89 10.22 6.52 -0.61
CA PHE A 89 9.36 7.70 -0.54
C PHE A 89 7.87 7.31 -0.54
N TRP A 90 7.45 6.41 -1.45
CA TRP A 90 6.06 5.96 -1.50
C TRP A 90 5.65 5.17 -0.27
N ARG A 91 6.52 4.29 0.24
CA ARG A 91 6.28 3.55 1.48
C ARG A 91 6.08 4.49 2.68
N GLU A 92 7.00 5.42 2.91
CA GLU A 92 6.94 6.36 4.03
C GLU A 92 5.72 7.29 3.93
N ASN A 93 5.37 7.74 2.73
CA ASN A 93 4.19 8.60 2.55
C ASN A 93 2.89 7.80 2.63
N ASN A 94 2.87 6.52 2.24
CA ASN A 94 1.71 5.66 2.47
C ASN A 94 1.48 5.44 3.97
N GLU A 95 2.53 5.22 4.76
CA GLU A 95 2.41 5.11 6.23
C GLU A 95 1.81 6.39 6.84
N ILE A 96 2.23 7.58 6.38
CA ILE A 96 1.66 8.86 6.83
C ILE A 96 0.19 9.02 6.41
N LEU A 97 -0.18 8.59 5.20
CA LEU A 97 -1.55 8.69 4.70
C LEU A 97 -2.49 7.64 5.31
N SER A 98 -1.98 6.45 5.64
CA SER A 98 -2.72 5.39 6.33
C SER A 98 -3.17 5.77 7.74
N LEU A 99 -2.44 6.66 8.42
CA LEU A 99 -2.83 7.23 9.72
C LEU A 99 -4.09 8.11 9.63
N TYR A 100 -4.44 8.61 8.43
CA TYR A 100 -5.65 9.39 8.19
C TYR A 100 -6.84 8.54 7.72
N MET A 101 -6.60 7.40 7.05
CA MET A 101 -7.65 6.58 6.41
C MET A 101 -8.48 5.67 7.34
N GLY A 102 -8.20 5.66 8.65
CA GLY A 102 -9.15 5.13 9.66
C GLY A 102 -10.35 6.05 9.93
N ILE A 103 -10.31 7.24 9.33
CA ILE A 103 -11.34 8.27 9.28
C ILE A 103 -11.64 8.44 7.78
N GLU A 104 -12.90 8.59 7.35
CA GLU A 104 -13.20 8.94 5.95
C GLU A 104 -12.28 10.09 5.53
N THR A 105 -11.40 9.87 4.55
CA THR A 105 -10.55 10.94 4.04
C THR A 105 -11.47 12.00 3.45
N SER A 106 -11.19 13.25 3.79
CA SER A 106 -11.92 14.34 3.16
C SER A 106 -11.58 14.34 1.66
N LYS A 107 -12.55 14.73 0.83
CA LYS A 107 -12.33 14.93 -0.61
C LYS A 107 -11.12 15.84 -0.93
N GLU A 108 -10.76 16.73 0.00
CA GLU A 108 -9.57 17.59 -0.13
C GLU A 108 -8.25 16.83 0.05
N GLU A 109 -8.20 15.81 0.92
CA GLU A 109 -7.02 14.96 1.11
C GLU A 109 -6.79 14.07 -0.10
N ASP A 110 -7.83 13.47 -0.67
CA ASP A 110 -7.73 12.68 -1.91
C ASP A 110 -7.18 13.53 -3.08
N ILE A 111 -7.60 14.80 -3.18
CA ILE A 111 -7.08 15.74 -4.18
C ILE A 111 -5.58 16.00 -3.95
N LYS A 112 -5.16 16.22 -2.69
CA LYS A 112 -3.75 16.45 -2.35
C LYS A 112 -2.87 15.23 -2.63
N ILE A 113 -3.35 14.04 -2.31
CA ILE A 113 -2.65 12.77 -2.58
C ILE A 113 -2.49 12.58 -4.08
N ASN A 114 -3.59 12.69 -4.84
CA ASN A 114 -3.56 12.57 -6.29
C ASN A 114 -2.60 13.59 -6.92
N GLN A 115 -2.58 14.84 -6.43
CA GLN A 115 -1.66 15.87 -6.91
C GLN A 115 -0.19 15.53 -6.58
N LEU A 116 0.12 15.10 -5.35
CA LEU A 116 1.46 14.68 -4.95
C LEU A 116 1.96 13.52 -5.83
N ILE A 117 1.12 12.52 -6.06
CA ILE A 117 1.43 11.39 -6.93
C ILE A 117 1.75 11.91 -8.32
N LYS A 118 0.85 12.72 -8.88
CA LYS A 118 1.00 13.28 -10.22
C LYS A 118 2.32 14.02 -10.40
N GLU A 119 2.66 14.92 -9.47
CA GLU A 119 3.87 15.72 -9.52
C GLU A 119 5.15 14.87 -9.53
N LYS A 120 5.22 13.80 -8.73
CA LYS A 120 6.41 12.95 -8.62
C LYS A 120 6.49 11.84 -9.65
N LEU A 121 5.36 11.21 -9.94
CA LEU A 121 5.27 10.07 -10.84
C LEU A 121 5.34 10.53 -12.30
N GLU A 122 4.51 11.50 -12.73
CA GLU A 122 4.47 11.91 -14.13
C GLU A 122 5.78 12.59 -14.57
N SER A 123 6.43 13.32 -13.65
CA SER A 123 7.74 13.94 -13.91
C SER A 123 8.88 12.93 -14.09
N ASN A 124 8.69 11.69 -13.62
CA ASN A 124 9.70 10.63 -13.67
C ASN A 124 9.11 9.30 -14.17
N PHE A 125 8.18 9.37 -15.13
CA PHE A 125 7.34 8.24 -15.52
C PHE A 125 8.13 6.98 -15.92
N ASP A 126 9.31 7.15 -16.53
CA ASP A 126 10.17 6.04 -16.98
C ASP A 126 10.97 5.37 -15.86
N ALA A 127 11.07 6.01 -14.69
CA ALA A 127 11.72 5.45 -13.50
C ALA A 127 10.84 4.43 -12.74
N TYR A 128 9.70 4.05 -13.32
CA TYR A 128 8.75 3.10 -12.74
C TYR A 128 8.52 1.92 -13.66
N TYR A 129 8.49 0.72 -13.08
CA TYR A 129 7.80 -0.42 -13.67
C TYR A 129 6.30 -0.16 -13.58
N LYS A 130 5.58 -0.28 -14.72
CA LYS A 130 4.11 -0.26 -14.73
C LYS A 130 3.61 -1.69 -14.86
N ILE A 131 2.91 -2.17 -13.85
CA ILE A 131 2.32 -3.51 -13.85
C ILE A 131 0.81 -3.37 -13.77
N ALA A 132 0.09 -3.97 -14.72
CA ALA A 132 -1.36 -4.03 -14.66
C ALA A 132 -1.82 -5.36 -14.03
N GLU A 133 -2.73 -5.29 -13.07
CA GLU A 133 -3.50 -6.45 -12.59
C GLU A 133 -4.85 -6.44 -13.26
N PHE A 134 -5.26 -7.54 -13.90
CA PHE A 134 -6.48 -7.58 -14.69
C PHE A 134 -7.37 -8.77 -14.34
N VAL A 135 -8.66 -8.50 -14.15
CA VAL A 135 -9.72 -9.48 -13.96
C VAL A 135 -10.77 -9.29 -15.06
N GLN A 136 -11.01 -10.35 -15.83
CA GLN A 136 -11.98 -10.31 -16.93
C GLN A 136 -13.43 -10.14 -16.44
N PRO A 137 -14.32 -9.51 -17.23
CA PRO A 137 -15.70 -9.25 -16.82
C PRO A 137 -16.51 -10.51 -16.48
N LYS A 138 -16.17 -11.66 -17.08
CA LYS A 138 -16.82 -12.94 -16.78
C LYS A 138 -16.68 -13.40 -15.33
N TYR A 139 -15.73 -12.83 -14.59
CA TYR A 139 -15.49 -13.09 -13.18
C TYR A 139 -16.12 -12.06 -12.24
N LEU A 140 -16.92 -11.12 -12.76
CA LEU A 140 -17.57 -10.08 -11.99
C LEU A 140 -19.09 -10.21 -12.11
N LEU A 141 -19.80 -10.12 -10.99
CA LEU A 141 -21.25 -10.00 -11.00
C LEU A 141 -21.66 -8.62 -11.54
N LYS A 142 -22.51 -8.58 -12.57
CA LYS A 142 -22.89 -7.34 -13.27
C LYS A 142 -23.50 -6.24 -12.39
N ASN A 143 -24.10 -6.63 -11.26
CA ASN A 143 -24.87 -5.72 -10.41
C ASN A 143 -24.10 -5.26 -9.16
N SER A 144 -23.25 -6.11 -8.60
CA SER A 144 -22.50 -5.81 -7.36
C SER A 144 -21.00 -5.65 -7.58
N TYR A 145 -20.49 -6.10 -8.74
CA TYR A 145 -19.06 -6.25 -9.01
C TYR A 145 -18.32 -7.20 -8.05
N ASP A 146 -19.06 -8.04 -7.31
CA ASP A 146 -18.41 -9.09 -6.53
C ASP A 146 -17.77 -10.12 -7.45
N TYR A 147 -16.70 -10.71 -6.95
CA TYR A 147 -15.96 -11.74 -7.66
C TYR A 147 -16.72 -13.07 -7.70
N ILE A 148 -16.69 -13.72 -8.87
CA ILE A 148 -17.15 -15.08 -9.07
C ILE A 148 -15.94 -16.00 -8.96
N TYR A 149 -15.85 -16.74 -7.85
CA TYR A 149 -14.75 -17.65 -7.59
C TYR A 149 -14.93 -19.04 -8.26
N PRO A 150 -13.84 -19.71 -8.64
CA PRO A 150 -12.49 -19.16 -8.70
C PRO A 150 -12.33 -18.22 -9.90
N TYR A 151 -11.56 -17.15 -9.74
CA TYR A 151 -11.24 -16.21 -10.83
C TYR A 151 -9.76 -16.18 -11.15
N LYS A 152 -9.46 -15.79 -12.39
CA LYS A 152 -8.09 -15.58 -12.86
C LYS A 152 -7.73 -14.11 -12.81
N LYS A 153 -6.62 -13.81 -12.16
CA LYS A 153 -5.98 -12.50 -12.16
C LYS A 153 -4.74 -12.57 -13.05
N THR A 154 -4.72 -11.77 -14.11
CA THR A 154 -3.62 -11.73 -15.08
C THR A 154 -2.77 -10.48 -14.84
N TYR A 155 -1.46 -10.63 -14.89
CA TYR A 155 -0.50 -9.56 -14.68
C TYR A 155 0.20 -9.23 -16.00
N TYR A 156 0.32 -7.94 -16.31
CA TYR A 156 1.04 -7.47 -17.48
C TYR A 156 2.10 -6.44 -17.09
N LEU A 157 3.28 -6.51 -17.72
CA LEU A 157 4.33 -5.51 -17.60
C LEU A 157 4.32 -4.61 -18.84
N TYR A 158 4.36 -3.30 -18.64
CA TYR A 158 4.50 -2.36 -19.73
C TYR A 158 5.96 -2.22 -20.17
N ASP A 159 6.22 -2.43 -21.46
CA ASP A 159 7.51 -2.18 -22.10
C ASP A 159 7.52 -0.74 -22.66
N ASN A 160 8.28 0.15 -22.02
CA ASN A 160 8.40 1.55 -22.44
C ASN A 160 9.00 1.68 -23.85
N ASN A 161 9.89 0.78 -24.27
CA ASN A 161 10.54 0.87 -25.58
C ASN A 161 9.58 0.49 -26.70
N LYS A 162 8.71 -0.49 -26.45
CA LYS A 162 7.73 -0.97 -27.43
C LYS A 162 6.36 -0.29 -27.31
N ASN A 163 6.12 0.49 -26.26
CA ASN A 163 4.82 1.06 -25.92
C ASN A 163 3.72 -0.02 -25.92
N SER A 164 4.00 -1.16 -25.29
CA SER A 164 3.15 -2.34 -25.32
C SER A 164 3.16 -3.09 -24.00
N TRP A 165 2.05 -3.74 -23.70
CA TRP A 165 1.92 -4.60 -22.52
C TRP A 165 2.29 -6.03 -22.85
N MET A 166 3.15 -6.63 -22.03
CA MET A 166 3.57 -8.02 -22.13
C MET A 166 3.02 -8.81 -20.96
N PHE A 167 2.56 -10.03 -21.21
CA PHE A 167 2.16 -10.98 -20.18
C PHE A 167 3.31 -11.21 -19.20
N LEU A 168 3.02 -11.07 -17.92
CA LEU A 168 3.97 -11.24 -16.84
C LEU A 168 3.69 -12.51 -16.04
N ASN A 169 2.44 -12.69 -15.60
CA ASN A 169 2.03 -13.83 -14.78
C ASN A 169 0.51 -14.03 -14.77
N GLU A 170 0.03 -15.15 -14.25
CA GLU A 170 -1.37 -15.40 -13.94
C GLU A 170 -1.50 -16.10 -12.57
N LYS A 171 -2.46 -15.67 -11.75
CA LYS A 171 -2.79 -16.29 -10.47
C LYS A 171 -4.26 -16.70 -10.45
N LEU A 172 -4.54 -17.90 -9.96
CA LEU A 172 -5.90 -18.39 -9.72
C LEU A 172 -6.28 -18.09 -8.27
N ILE A 173 -7.40 -17.39 -8.08
CA ILE A 173 -7.92 -17.01 -6.76
C ILE A 173 -9.17 -17.82 -6.47
N PHE A 174 -9.21 -18.46 -5.30
CA PHE A 174 -10.23 -19.45 -4.95
C PHE A 174 -11.29 -18.94 -3.97
N ASP A 175 -11.01 -17.89 -3.20
CA ASP A 175 -11.94 -17.33 -2.23
C ASP A 175 -11.65 -15.83 -1.97
N GLY A 176 -12.56 -15.21 -1.20
CA GLY A 176 -12.52 -13.79 -0.85
C GLY A 176 -11.58 -13.41 0.28
N SER A 177 -10.67 -14.28 0.74
CA SER A 177 -9.74 -13.89 1.80
C SER A 177 -8.78 -12.81 1.30
N GLU A 178 -8.57 -11.76 2.09
CA GLU A 178 -7.72 -10.61 1.73
C GLU A 178 -6.30 -11.05 1.38
N GLU A 179 -5.75 -11.99 2.15
CA GLU A 179 -4.41 -12.57 1.93
C GLU A 179 -4.22 -13.16 0.52
N LYS A 180 -5.30 -13.61 -0.12
CA LYS A 180 -5.23 -14.23 -1.45
C LYS A 180 -5.51 -13.23 -2.57
N ASN A 181 -6.41 -12.26 -2.32
CA ASN A 181 -6.86 -11.27 -3.31
C ASN A 181 -5.88 -10.10 -3.50
N ILE A 182 -5.22 -9.67 -2.43
CA ILE A 182 -4.27 -8.56 -2.46
C ILE A 182 -2.94 -9.03 -3.05
N THR A 183 -2.41 -8.29 -4.03
CA THR A 183 -1.07 -8.52 -4.56
C THR A 183 -0.09 -7.63 -3.81
N ARG A 184 0.86 -8.22 -3.10
CA ARG A 184 1.86 -7.45 -2.34
C ARG A 184 3.00 -6.98 -3.24
N LEU A 185 3.72 -5.94 -2.81
CA LEU A 185 4.92 -5.47 -3.50
C LEU A 185 5.94 -6.60 -3.73
N SER A 186 6.14 -7.47 -2.72
CA SER A 186 7.03 -8.63 -2.83
C SER A 186 6.62 -9.59 -3.95
N ASP A 187 5.32 -9.77 -4.17
CA ASP A 187 4.79 -10.63 -5.22
C ASP A 187 5.12 -10.02 -6.59
N LEU A 188 4.82 -8.73 -6.78
CA LEU A 188 5.13 -8.00 -8.01
C LEU A 188 6.63 -8.02 -8.34
N LEU A 189 7.49 -7.75 -7.35
CA LEU A 189 8.94 -7.79 -7.53
C LEU A 189 9.43 -9.19 -7.91
N SER A 190 8.86 -10.24 -7.30
CA SER A 190 9.19 -11.62 -7.66
C SER A 190 8.81 -11.97 -9.11
N MET A 191 7.66 -11.44 -9.58
CA MET A 191 7.19 -11.66 -10.96
C MET A 191 8.10 -11.01 -12.00
N LEU A 192 8.67 -9.85 -11.68
CA LEU A 192 9.65 -9.18 -12.54
C LEU A 192 10.97 -9.96 -12.68
N LYS A 193 11.16 -11.05 -11.89
CA LYS A 193 12.43 -11.81 -11.80
C LYS A 193 13.64 -10.91 -11.51
N ILE A 194 13.39 -9.75 -10.92
CA ILE A 194 14.44 -8.88 -10.42
C ILE A 194 14.87 -9.52 -9.10
N PRO A 195 16.14 -9.90 -8.92
CA PRO A 195 16.62 -10.30 -7.60
C PRO A 195 16.33 -9.14 -6.68
N ASN A 196 15.47 -9.35 -5.66
CA ASN A 196 14.95 -8.37 -4.70
C ASN A 196 15.71 -7.05 -4.83
N ILE A 197 15.10 -6.03 -5.46
CA ILE A 197 15.65 -4.67 -5.41
C ILE A 197 15.99 -4.48 -3.94
N LYS A 198 17.28 -4.42 -3.62
CA LYS A 198 17.73 -4.15 -2.26
C LYS A 198 17.30 -2.72 -2.06
N VAL A 199 16.09 -2.56 -1.54
CA VAL A 199 15.55 -1.28 -1.15
C VAL A 199 16.48 -0.77 -0.05
N GLN A 200 17.46 0.03 -0.44
CA GLN A 200 18.41 0.64 0.48
C GLN A 200 17.61 1.59 1.36
N ASN A 201 17.46 1.22 2.63
CA ASN A 201 17.18 2.16 3.70
C ASN A 201 18.37 3.11 3.80
N SER A 202 18.32 4.21 3.06
CA SER A 202 19.32 5.27 3.12
C SER A 202 19.06 6.16 4.32
N ILE A 203 19.56 5.78 5.50
CA ILE A 203 20.02 6.78 6.47
C ILE A 203 21.50 6.51 6.82
N SER A 204 22.34 7.23 6.06
CA SER A 204 23.62 7.83 6.48
C SER A 204 24.87 6.91 6.37
N LYS A 205 26.01 7.25 5.75
CA LYS A 205 26.67 8.56 5.53
C LYS A 205 27.65 8.52 4.35
N ILE A 206 27.94 9.72 3.83
CA ILE A 206 29.10 10.07 3.01
C ILE A 206 30.42 9.53 3.62
N LYS A 207 31.10 8.69 2.82
CA LYS A 207 32.55 8.39 2.64
C LYS A 207 33.33 7.90 3.88
N LYS A 208 34.12 6.80 3.82
CA LYS A 208 34.98 6.31 2.74
C LYS A 208 35.35 4.82 2.95
N ASN A 209 35.42 4.09 1.83
CA ASN A 209 36.20 2.89 1.50
C ASN A 209 36.08 1.57 2.29
N ASP A 210 35.68 0.57 1.50
CA ASP A 210 36.15 -0.82 1.37
C ASP A 210 35.91 -1.82 2.51
N ASP A 211 35.35 -2.96 2.10
CA ASP A 211 35.02 -4.21 2.82
C ASP A 211 33.72 -4.25 3.66
N ILE A 212 32.59 -4.44 2.95
CA ILE A 212 31.32 -4.89 3.51
C ILE A 212 31.18 -6.40 3.32
N SER A 213 31.53 -7.16 4.35
CA SER A 213 30.87 -8.42 4.69
C SER A 213 30.11 -8.23 6.01
N ASN A 214 28.83 -8.65 6.05
CA ASN A 214 27.91 -8.84 7.19
C ASN A 214 26.66 -7.93 7.17
N ILE A 215 25.56 -8.37 6.53
CA ILE A 215 24.37 -9.08 7.09
C ILE A 215 23.34 -8.11 7.72
N THR A 216 22.19 -7.97 7.04
CA THR A 216 20.91 -7.47 7.57
C THR A 216 20.39 -8.42 8.65
N GLN A 217 20.31 -7.94 9.90
CA GLN A 217 19.75 -8.70 11.01
C GLN A 217 18.28 -8.32 11.20
N SER A 218 17.37 -9.31 11.16
CA SER A 218 15.99 -9.18 11.62
C SER A 218 15.98 -8.76 13.09
N ILE A 219 15.27 -7.68 13.44
CA ILE A 219 15.15 -7.24 14.84
C ILE A 219 14.40 -8.33 15.61
N ASN A 220 15.09 -8.99 16.54
CA ASN A 220 14.45 -9.90 17.46
C ASN A 220 13.71 -9.07 18.52
N TRP A 221 12.38 -9.09 18.48
CA TRP A 221 11.52 -8.42 19.44
C TRP A 221 11.34 -9.21 20.75
N GLU A 222 11.66 -10.49 20.77
CA GLU A 222 11.57 -11.29 21.99
C GLU A 222 12.53 -10.78 23.06
N GLY A 223 12.06 -10.77 24.30
CA GLY A 223 12.82 -10.33 25.46
C GLY A 223 12.00 -9.44 26.38
N THR A 224 12.67 -8.97 27.43
CA THR A 224 12.07 -8.13 28.45
C THR A 224 12.60 -6.71 28.33
N TYR A 225 11.70 -5.74 28.36
CA TYR A 225 11.97 -4.32 28.27
C TYR A 225 11.56 -3.64 29.57
N HIS A 226 12.36 -2.70 30.02
CA HIS A 226 12.17 -1.97 31.26
C HIS A 226 12.19 -0.48 31.01
N LEU A 227 11.34 0.23 31.75
CA LEU A 227 11.32 1.68 31.83
C LEU A 227 10.98 2.09 33.25
N ASN A 228 11.81 2.91 33.86
CA ASN A 228 11.46 3.62 35.08
C ASN A 228 11.16 5.08 34.71
N VAL A 229 10.01 5.60 35.15
CA VAL A 229 9.69 7.03 35.07
C VAL A 229 9.63 7.60 36.47
N ASP A 230 10.58 8.50 36.76
CA ASP A 230 10.64 9.28 37.99
C ASP A 230 9.91 10.62 37.79
N TYR A 231 8.85 10.83 38.56
CA TYR A 231 8.04 12.05 38.62
C TYR A 231 8.45 12.97 39.77
N GLY A 232 9.54 12.66 40.47
CA GLY A 232 10.06 13.42 41.60
C GLY A 232 9.58 12.86 42.93
N LYS A 233 9.36 13.73 43.91
CA LYS A 233 9.05 13.37 45.30
C LYS A 233 7.72 13.96 45.75
N LEU A 234 6.96 13.19 46.54
CA LEU A 234 5.80 13.70 47.28
C LEU A 234 6.25 14.48 48.51
N ASP A 235 7.26 13.96 49.20
CA ASP A 235 7.85 14.51 50.41
C ASP A 235 9.31 14.03 50.56
N GLU A 236 9.97 14.38 51.67
CA GLU A 236 11.38 14.03 51.92
C GLU A 236 11.67 12.52 51.90
N ASN A 237 10.66 11.68 52.14
CA ASN A 237 10.78 10.23 52.31
C ASN A 237 10.09 9.42 51.20
N SER A 238 9.33 10.06 50.30
CA SER A 238 8.46 9.37 49.34
C SER A 238 8.73 9.80 47.90
N GLU A 239 9.15 8.85 47.07
CA GLU A 239 9.38 9.04 45.63
C GLU A 239 8.14 8.68 44.81
N MET A 240 7.91 9.40 43.71
CA MET A 240 6.87 9.14 42.74
C MET A 240 7.52 8.52 41.51
N SER A 241 7.76 7.22 41.55
CA SER A 241 8.22 6.50 40.38
C SER A 241 7.24 5.41 39.99
N ILE A 242 7.24 5.07 38.70
CA ILE A 242 6.54 3.91 38.17
C ILE A 242 7.53 3.10 37.35
N ASP A 243 7.65 1.82 37.69
CA ASP A 243 8.41 0.84 36.95
C ASP A 243 7.48 0.12 35.98
N TYR A 244 7.82 0.19 34.70
CA TYR A 244 7.13 -0.48 33.62
C TYR A 244 7.98 -1.65 33.12
N THR A 245 7.33 -2.81 32.95
CA THR A 245 7.96 -4.00 32.37
C THR A 245 7.11 -4.53 31.24
N LEU A 246 7.73 -4.74 30.08
CA LEU A 246 7.13 -5.42 28.96
C LEU A 246 7.89 -6.70 28.66
N GLU A 247 7.23 -7.83 28.68
CA GLU A 247 7.78 -9.11 28.21
C GLU A 247 7.16 -9.46 26.86
N VAL A 248 7.99 -9.76 25.86
CA VAL A 248 7.56 -10.22 24.54
C VAL A 248 8.03 -11.65 24.32
N LYS A 249 7.08 -12.57 24.09
CA LYS A 249 7.35 -14.00 23.90
C LYS A 249 6.26 -14.67 23.08
N ASN A 250 6.64 -15.56 22.15
CA ASN A 250 5.70 -16.37 21.36
C ASN A 250 4.57 -15.56 20.69
N ASN A 251 4.91 -14.43 20.08
CA ASN A 251 3.96 -13.52 19.42
C ASN A 251 2.86 -12.94 20.34
N THR A 252 3.11 -12.92 21.65
CA THR A 252 2.29 -12.27 22.67
C THR A 252 3.16 -11.40 23.57
N CYS A 253 2.53 -10.53 24.35
CA CYS A 253 3.22 -9.77 25.37
C CYS A 253 2.46 -9.70 26.69
N THR A 254 3.22 -9.38 27.73
CA THR A 254 2.69 -8.95 29.03
C THR A 254 3.26 -7.57 29.33
N PHE A 255 2.39 -6.61 29.61
CA PHE A 255 2.78 -5.25 29.94
C PHE A 255 2.30 -4.90 31.33
N SER A 256 3.22 -4.49 32.21
CA SER A 256 2.92 -4.17 33.59
C SER A 256 3.48 -2.81 33.98
N GLY A 257 2.81 -2.18 34.94
CA GLY A 257 3.25 -0.98 35.62
C GLY A 257 3.06 -1.15 37.13
N LEU A 258 4.12 -0.85 37.88
CA LEU A 258 4.11 -0.91 39.35
C LEU A 258 4.76 0.35 39.91
N GLY A 259 4.02 1.07 40.75
CA GLY A 259 4.55 2.25 41.42
C GLY A 259 3.47 3.15 41.97
N TYR A 260 3.75 4.46 42.00
CA TYR A 260 2.84 5.43 42.59
C TYR A 260 1.48 5.46 41.87
N LYS A 261 0.44 4.94 42.53
CA LYS A 261 -0.94 4.82 42.02
C LYS A 261 -1.07 4.06 40.68
N ALA A 262 -0.09 3.22 40.38
CA ALA A 262 -0.12 2.37 39.20
C ALA A 262 0.18 0.94 39.63
N TYR A 263 -0.82 0.07 39.48
CA TYR A 263 -0.63 -1.37 39.57
C TYR A 263 -1.50 -2.05 38.51
N PHE A 264 -0.85 -2.55 37.47
CA PHE A 264 -1.51 -3.35 36.44
C PHE A 264 -0.55 -4.38 35.84
N THR A 265 -1.13 -5.44 35.30
CA THR A 265 -0.50 -6.38 34.40
C THR A 265 -1.51 -6.78 33.35
N ASP A 266 -1.26 -6.41 32.10
CA ASP A 266 -2.12 -6.73 30.97
C ASP A 266 -1.46 -7.74 30.05
N ARG A 267 -2.29 -8.62 29.49
CA ARG A 267 -1.93 -9.42 28.33
C ARG A 267 -2.18 -8.60 27.08
N CYS A 268 -1.25 -8.69 26.14
CA CYS A 268 -1.36 -8.03 24.87
C CYS A 268 -0.96 -8.93 23.70
N THR A 269 -1.52 -8.65 22.54
CA THR A 269 -1.05 -9.19 21.26
C THR A 269 -0.03 -8.23 20.66
N ILE A 270 0.90 -8.77 19.87
CA ILE A 270 1.91 -7.97 19.20
C ILE A 270 1.78 -8.01 17.68
N GLU A 271 2.03 -6.86 17.06
CA GLU A 271 2.13 -6.73 15.62
C GLU A 271 3.45 -6.04 15.27
N GLY A 272 4.39 -6.83 14.76
CA GLY A 272 5.72 -6.35 14.35
C GLY A 272 5.70 -5.77 12.94
N LYS A 273 6.09 -4.50 12.80
CA LYS A 273 6.23 -3.78 11.53
C LYS A 273 7.64 -3.20 11.43
N GLY A 274 8.59 -4.01 10.95
CA GLY A 274 9.98 -3.58 10.78
C GLY A 274 10.63 -3.14 12.11
N SER A 275 10.90 -1.84 12.24
CA SER A 275 11.45 -1.21 13.45
C SER A 275 10.41 -0.81 14.48
N VAL A 276 9.14 -1.15 14.30
CA VAL A 276 8.05 -0.86 15.24
C VAL A 276 7.41 -2.15 15.74
N LEU A 277 7.13 -2.23 17.03
CA LEU A 277 6.32 -3.27 17.65
C LEU A 277 5.08 -2.64 18.28
N ILE A 278 3.90 -3.00 17.78
CA ILE A 278 2.62 -2.48 18.29
C ILE A 278 2.10 -3.45 19.36
N LEU A 279 1.68 -2.92 20.50
CA LEU A 279 1.14 -3.65 21.64
C LEU A 279 -0.37 -3.38 21.74
N LYS A 280 -1.20 -4.38 21.43
CA LYS A 280 -2.66 -4.26 21.49
C LYS A 280 -3.19 -4.95 22.73
N PHE A 281 -4.04 -4.27 23.49
CA PHE A 281 -4.67 -4.87 24.67
C PHE A 281 -5.46 -6.11 24.28
N GLU A 282 -5.37 -7.15 25.10
CA GLU A 282 -6.20 -8.36 24.96
C GLU A 282 -7.07 -8.57 26.20
N GLN A 283 -6.46 -8.55 27.39
CA GLN A 283 -7.15 -8.70 28.67
C GLN A 283 -6.27 -8.26 29.84
N SER A 284 -6.87 -7.80 30.94
CA SER A 284 -6.14 -7.60 32.19
C SER A 284 -5.91 -8.94 32.90
N ILE A 285 -4.71 -9.13 33.42
CA ILE A 285 -4.30 -10.32 34.18
C ILE A 285 -4.37 -10.03 35.69
N ASP A 286 -3.89 -8.86 36.11
CA ASP A 286 -3.86 -8.43 37.51
C ASP A 286 -3.83 -6.89 37.59
N GLY A 287 -4.22 -6.32 38.73
CA GLY A 287 -4.18 -4.87 38.94
C GLY A 287 -5.05 -4.37 40.08
N ASP A 288 -4.93 -3.06 40.37
CA ASP A 288 -5.67 -2.38 41.44
C ASP A 288 -7.10 -1.94 41.05
N GLY A 289 -7.46 -2.10 39.77
CA GLY A 289 -8.73 -1.66 39.20
C GLY A 289 -8.84 -0.15 38.93
N PHE A 290 -7.85 0.65 39.33
CA PHE A 290 -7.72 2.06 38.97
C PHE A 290 -6.94 2.25 37.66
N SER A 291 -6.09 1.28 37.32
CA SER A 291 -5.33 1.20 36.07
C SER A 291 -6.01 0.25 35.07
N ASP A 292 -7.32 0.42 34.84
CA ASP A 292 -8.09 -0.40 33.88
C ASP A 292 -7.87 0.10 32.45
N HIS A 293 -7.37 -0.79 31.59
CA HIS A 293 -7.08 -0.52 30.19
C HIS A 293 -8.03 -1.24 29.23
N SER A 294 -9.10 -1.84 29.72
CA SER A 294 -10.05 -2.63 28.91
C SER A 294 -10.79 -1.84 27.83
N ASN A 295 -10.84 -0.51 27.96
CA ASN A 295 -11.39 0.39 26.96
C ASN A 295 -10.37 0.84 25.89
N LEU A 296 -9.10 0.44 26.01
CA LEU A 296 -8.03 0.80 25.09
C LEU A 296 -7.74 -0.35 24.14
N ASN A 297 -7.69 -0.06 22.84
CA ASN A 297 -7.22 -1.04 21.85
C ASN A 297 -5.68 -1.08 21.76
N LEU A 298 -5.00 0.01 22.11
CA LEU A 298 -3.54 0.19 21.98
C LEU A 298 -2.93 0.49 23.35
N LEU A 299 -1.98 -0.32 23.78
CA LEU A 299 -1.21 -0.11 25.01
C LEU A 299 0.11 0.62 24.77
N GLY A 300 0.67 0.52 23.57
CA GLY A 300 1.87 1.26 23.20
C GLY A 300 2.53 0.76 21.92
N GLU A 301 3.55 1.50 21.51
CA GLU A 301 4.38 1.22 20.34
C GLU A 301 5.84 1.29 20.77
N ILE A 302 6.61 0.24 20.48
CA ILE A 302 8.06 0.25 20.65
C ILE A 302 8.72 0.56 19.32
N ASN A 303 9.47 1.65 19.26
CA ASN A 303 10.26 2.07 18.12
C ASN A 303 11.72 1.71 18.36
N TYR A 304 12.32 0.95 17.45
CA TYR A 304 13.76 0.68 17.42
C TYR A 304 14.47 1.69 16.51
N LYS A 305 15.27 2.58 17.10
CA LYS A 305 16.04 3.60 16.37
C LYS A 305 17.51 3.47 16.74
N LYS A 306 18.35 3.11 15.77
CA LYS A 306 19.82 3.09 15.88
C LYS A 306 20.34 2.34 17.13
N GLY A 307 19.84 1.14 17.40
CA GLY A 307 20.30 0.34 18.55
C GLY A 307 19.56 0.60 19.86
N THR A 308 18.63 1.54 19.89
CA THR A 308 17.89 1.92 21.10
C THR A 308 16.39 1.72 20.90
N TYR A 309 15.71 1.25 21.95
CA TYR A 309 14.25 1.05 21.96
C TYR A 309 13.58 2.26 22.61
N TYR A 310 12.41 2.65 22.11
CA TYR A 310 11.62 3.77 22.63
C TYR A 310 10.15 3.37 22.72
N LEU A 311 9.53 3.51 23.89
CA LEU A 311 8.10 3.34 24.09
C LEU A 311 7.37 4.65 23.80
N LYS A 312 6.28 4.57 23.05
CA LYS A 312 5.24 5.60 22.97
C LYS A 312 3.94 4.96 23.41
N SER A 313 3.28 5.50 24.43
CA SER A 313 2.12 4.83 25.03
C SER A 313 1.06 5.83 25.53
N PRO A 314 -0.23 5.51 25.39
CA PRO A 314 -1.32 6.28 25.98
C PRO A 314 -1.47 6.06 27.49
N ILE A 315 -0.80 5.04 28.06
CA ILE A 315 -0.89 4.69 29.49
C ILE A 315 0.42 4.94 30.25
N VAL A 316 1.50 5.28 29.53
CA VAL A 316 2.77 5.71 30.13
C VAL A 316 3.00 7.18 29.82
N ALA A 317 3.04 8.00 30.86
CA ALA A 317 3.47 9.39 30.73
C ALA A 317 4.98 9.54 30.90
N ASP A 318 5.55 10.59 30.30
CA ASP A 318 6.91 11.03 30.62
C ASP A 318 6.98 11.73 31.98
N SER A 319 8.19 12.09 32.44
CA SER A 319 8.40 12.77 33.72
C SER A 319 7.74 14.15 33.84
N LYS A 320 7.16 14.68 32.74
CA LYS A 320 6.37 15.91 32.71
C LYS A 320 4.88 15.64 32.54
N SER A 321 4.44 14.41 32.76
CA SER A 321 3.06 13.94 32.64
C SER A 321 2.47 14.04 31.23
N ASN A 322 3.30 14.04 30.18
CA ASN A 322 2.81 13.96 28.81
C ASN A 322 2.72 12.50 28.36
N TYR A 323 1.57 12.12 27.83
CA TYR A 323 1.34 10.80 27.23
C TYR A 323 1.73 10.81 25.74
N ASN A 324 1.94 9.62 25.18
CA ASN A 324 2.28 9.44 23.76
C ASN A 324 3.56 10.18 23.33
N THR A 325 4.48 10.44 24.27
CA THR A 325 5.84 10.88 23.97
C THR A 325 6.78 9.68 23.89
N GLU A 326 7.89 9.80 23.16
CA GLU A 326 8.87 8.71 23.05
C GLU A 326 9.77 8.68 24.28
N ILE A 327 9.72 7.58 25.04
CA ILE A 327 10.51 7.36 26.24
C ILE A 327 11.42 6.17 26.01
N LYS A 328 12.71 6.30 26.33
CA LYS A 328 13.70 5.25 26.10
C LYS A 328 13.36 3.99 26.92
N LEU A 329 13.36 2.82 26.26
CA LEU A 329 13.26 1.50 26.87
C LEU A 329 14.63 0.83 26.95
N GLU A 330 14.85 0.08 28.02
CA GLU A 330 16.03 -0.76 28.19
C GLU A 330 15.65 -2.22 27.98
N LYS A 331 16.24 -2.87 26.97
CA LYS A 331 16.05 -4.29 26.74
C LYS A 331 17.08 -5.08 27.57
N SER A 332 16.60 -6.02 28.37
CA SER A 332 17.45 -6.99 29.08
C SER A 332 18.26 -7.81 28.07
N LYS A 333 19.53 -8.09 28.43
CA LYS A 333 20.48 -8.78 27.55
C LYS A 333 20.19 -10.26 27.39
#